data_AF-A0C855-F1
#
_entry.id   AF-A0C855-F1
#
_cell.length_a   1.000
_cell.length_b   1.000
_cell.length_c   1.000
_cell.angle_alpha   90.00
_cell.angle_beta   90.00
_cell.angle_gamma   90.00
#
_symmetry.space_group_name_H-M   'P 1'
#
loop_
_entity.id
_entity.type
_entity.pdbx_description
1 polymer ?
#
loop_
_entity_poly.entity_id
_entity_poly.type
_entity_poly.pdbx_seq_one_letter_code
_entity_poly.pdbx_strand_id
1 'polypeptide(L)'
;MDSRQSKVIEKIEKAGLLEKHNQLITQGYTNPWFNYKLLKEHDGNLDSVIVFYNEHRKKKDEQNAKALKILETMGWLNKHQELVEKGFAQVKKNLKALLRTEGDVAKSIEKLSNKKEVQTDQPIEQIVEQHGFKVQYEKLKEMGYDNDKRIVRLLLKFNGNLEPIIDKLLSGREGRHHHCKKREGKCEKKDKDSQEFQEFKLKKKEFKKKLQQLEQSGIHRHKAVKLLAIWNGDADAVIKWANQVKPQNKAETQTLQEQQVPAQE
;
A
#
# COMPACT_ATOMS: atom_id res chain seq x y z
N MET A 1 19.06 16.89 16.56
CA MET A 1 17.98 15.91 16.80
C MET A 1 17.06 15.87 15.58
N ASP A 2 16.56 14.70 15.21
CA ASP A 2 15.59 14.54 14.12
C ASP A 2 14.31 15.37 14.43
N SER A 3 13.87 16.23 13.50
CA SER A 3 12.70 17.12 13.64
C SER A 3 11.44 16.36 14.12
N ARG A 4 11.34 15.07 13.80
CA ARG A 4 10.23 14.22 14.25
C ARG A 4 10.32 13.83 15.72
N GLN A 5 11.51 13.58 16.24
CA GLN A 5 11.70 13.20 17.64
C GLN A 5 11.40 14.40 18.56
N SER A 6 11.88 15.60 18.21
CA SER A 6 11.61 16.82 18.97
C SER A 6 10.10 17.10 19.13
N LYS A 7 9.31 16.96 18.05
CA LYS A 7 7.84 17.10 18.10
C LYS A 7 7.15 16.08 19.00
N VAL A 8 7.75 14.91 19.21
CA VAL A 8 7.20 13.88 20.10
C VAL A 8 7.56 14.18 21.55
N ILE A 9 8.77 14.68 21.81
CA ILE A 9 9.17 15.14 23.14
C ILE A 9 8.23 16.27 23.62
N GLU A 10 7.93 17.25 22.76
CA GLU A 10 6.94 18.31 23.08
C GLU A 10 5.55 17.75 23.43
N LYS A 11 5.13 16.65 22.79
CA LYS A 11 3.85 15.99 23.12
C LYS A 11 3.88 15.26 24.45
N ILE A 12 5.01 14.66 24.79
CA ILE A 12 5.24 14.01 26.09
C ILE A 12 5.19 15.07 27.20
N GLU A 13 5.86 16.20 26.98
CA GLU A 13 5.90 17.32 27.93
C GLU A 13 4.51 17.93 28.13
N LYS A 14 3.79 18.24 27.05
CA LYS A 14 2.39 18.73 27.12
C LYS A 14 1.44 17.76 27.82
N ALA A 15 1.74 16.48 27.83
CA ALA A 15 0.95 15.46 28.51
C ALA A 15 1.36 15.24 29.98
N GLY A 16 2.37 15.95 30.48
CA GLY A 16 2.88 15.77 31.85
C GLY A 16 3.59 14.42 32.06
N LEU A 17 4.12 13.81 30.99
CA LEU A 17 4.72 12.46 31.03
C LEU A 17 6.25 12.48 30.87
N LEU A 18 6.87 13.66 30.89
CA LEU A 18 8.30 13.83 30.59
C LEU A 18 9.21 13.11 31.60
N GLU A 19 8.90 13.20 32.89
CA GLU A 19 9.67 12.53 33.93
C GLU A 19 9.64 11.00 33.77
N LYS A 20 8.44 10.44 33.55
CA LYS A 20 8.24 9.01 33.29
C LYS A 20 8.95 8.55 32.01
N HIS A 21 8.94 9.37 30.97
CA HIS A 21 9.70 9.12 29.75
C HIS A 21 11.21 9.05 30.02
N ASN A 22 11.75 9.96 30.82
CA ASN A 22 13.17 9.96 31.19
C ASN A 22 13.54 8.72 32.02
N GLN A 23 12.65 8.27 32.93
CA GLN A 23 12.83 7.02 33.67
C GLN A 23 12.83 5.79 32.74
N LEU A 24 12.03 5.79 31.67
CA LEU A 24 12.10 4.73 30.66
C LEU A 24 13.42 4.78 29.86
N ILE A 25 13.93 5.98 29.56
CA ILE A 25 15.23 6.15 28.87
C ILE A 25 16.37 5.58 29.72
N THR A 26 16.40 5.86 31.03
CA THR A 26 17.48 5.35 31.91
C THR A 26 17.48 3.82 32.00
N GLN A 27 16.32 3.18 31.80
CA GLN A 27 16.19 1.74 31.69
C GLN A 27 16.49 1.18 30.28
N GLY A 28 16.90 2.03 29.33
CA GLY A 28 17.28 1.65 27.96
C GLY A 28 16.14 1.71 26.95
N TYR A 29 14.93 2.14 27.33
CA TYR A 29 13.81 2.34 26.41
C TYR A 29 13.88 3.73 25.78
N THR A 30 14.64 3.85 24.69
CA THR A 30 15.01 5.15 24.11
C THR A 30 14.05 5.71 23.05
N ASN A 31 13.02 4.97 22.64
CA ASN A 31 12.11 5.41 21.57
C ASN A 31 11.01 6.36 22.10
N PRO A 32 11.05 7.67 21.79
CA PRO A 32 10.12 8.63 22.40
C PRO A 32 8.68 8.42 21.99
N TRP A 33 8.44 8.07 20.72
CA TRP A 33 7.08 7.86 20.22
C TRP A 33 6.42 6.65 20.86
N PHE A 34 7.20 5.58 21.02
CA PHE A 34 6.69 4.36 21.63
C PHE A 34 6.48 4.54 23.14
N ASN A 35 7.41 5.22 23.84
CA ASN A 35 7.24 5.62 25.24
C ASN A 35 5.96 6.45 25.43
N TYR A 36 5.78 7.51 24.64
CA TYR A 36 4.59 8.36 24.70
C TYR A 36 3.30 7.55 24.54
N LYS A 37 3.27 6.68 23.52
CA LYS A 37 2.08 5.88 23.21
C LYS A 37 1.72 4.96 24.37
N LEU A 38 2.69 4.21 24.90
CA LEU A 38 2.45 3.26 25.98
C LEU A 38 2.11 3.96 27.30
N LEU A 39 2.82 5.04 27.63
CA LEU A 39 2.49 5.85 28.81
C LEU A 39 1.06 6.39 28.70
N LYS A 40 0.61 6.84 27.52
CA LYS A 40 -0.77 7.28 27.35
C LYS A 40 -1.79 6.13 27.43
N GLU A 41 -1.45 4.95 26.94
CA GLU A 41 -2.33 3.77 26.92
C GLU A 41 -2.50 3.14 28.32
N HIS A 42 -1.49 3.29 29.18
CA HIS A 42 -1.49 2.78 30.55
C HIS A 42 -1.57 3.89 31.61
N ASP A 43 -2.14 5.06 31.27
CA ASP A 43 -2.35 6.20 32.19
C ASP A 43 -1.10 6.62 32.99
N GLY A 44 0.07 6.47 32.36
CA GLY A 44 1.37 6.77 32.91
C GLY A 44 1.86 5.75 33.94
N ASN A 45 1.28 4.56 34.03
CA ASN A 45 1.80 3.49 34.89
C ASN A 45 3.07 2.88 34.28
N LEU A 46 4.23 3.12 34.91
CA LEU A 46 5.53 2.67 34.40
C LEU A 46 5.68 1.15 34.40
N ASP A 47 5.23 0.47 35.46
CA ASP A 47 5.36 -0.98 35.59
C ASP A 47 4.59 -1.71 34.47
N SER A 48 3.37 -1.25 34.19
CA SER A 48 2.56 -1.76 33.08
C SER A 48 3.26 -1.57 31.73
N VAL A 49 3.88 -0.40 31.53
CA VAL A 49 4.64 -0.09 30.30
C VAL A 49 5.87 -0.99 30.17
N ILE A 50 6.61 -1.23 31.25
CA ILE A 50 7.80 -2.09 31.27
C ILE A 50 7.42 -3.55 30.98
N VAL A 51 6.35 -4.06 31.60
CA VAL A 51 5.82 -5.41 31.30
C VAL A 51 5.48 -5.53 29.81
N PHE A 52 4.79 -4.53 29.25
CA PHE A 52 4.44 -4.51 27.83
C PHE A 52 5.68 -4.53 26.93
N TYR A 53 6.71 -3.74 27.26
CA TYR A 53 7.99 -3.73 26.56
C TYR A 53 8.64 -5.12 26.53
N ASN A 54 8.68 -5.78 27.68
CA ASN A 54 9.30 -7.09 27.84
C ASN A 54 8.52 -8.17 27.10
N GLU A 55 7.19 -8.16 27.14
CA GLU A 55 6.36 -9.06 26.34
C GLU A 55 6.56 -8.85 24.84
N HIS A 56 6.61 -7.60 24.39
CA HIS A 56 6.84 -7.29 22.99
C HIS A 56 8.23 -7.74 22.53
N ARG A 57 9.25 -7.56 23.38
CA ARG A 57 10.62 -8.08 23.13
C ARG A 57 10.61 -9.60 23.05
N LYS A 58 10.00 -10.29 24.01
CA LYS A 58 9.88 -11.75 24.02
C LYS A 58 9.21 -12.28 22.75
N LYS A 59 8.09 -11.69 22.33
CA LYS A 59 7.41 -12.05 21.06
C LYS A 59 8.30 -11.86 19.84
N LYS A 60 9.12 -10.80 19.81
CA LYS A 60 10.07 -10.55 18.73
C LYS A 60 11.18 -11.60 18.72
N ASP A 61 11.71 -11.96 19.89
CA ASP A 61 12.77 -12.96 20.04
C ASP A 61 12.26 -14.36 19.65
N GLU A 62 11.03 -14.73 20.04
CA GLU A 62 10.38 -15.96 19.58
C GLU A 62 10.20 -16.00 18.06
N GLN A 63 9.84 -14.88 17.43
CA GLN A 63 9.75 -14.80 15.97
C GLN A 63 11.12 -14.94 15.29
N ASN A 64 12.16 -14.34 15.87
CA ASN A 64 13.52 -14.47 15.37
C ASN A 64 14.03 -15.91 15.53
N ALA A 65 13.77 -16.55 16.67
CA ALA A 65 14.12 -17.96 16.92
C ALA A 65 13.45 -18.89 15.89
N LYS A 66 12.16 -18.68 15.60
CA LYS A 66 11.45 -19.42 14.54
C LYS A 66 12.11 -19.21 13.16
N ALA A 67 12.51 -17.97 12.85
CA ALA A 67 13.19 -17.68 11.59
C ALA A 67 14.58 -18.33 11.49
N LEU A 68 15.36 -18.34 12.59
CA LEU A 68 16.65 -19.03 12.67
C LEU A 68 16.48 -20.54 12.45
N LYS A 69 15.47 -21.16 13.08
CA LYS A 69 15.18 -22.59 12.88
C LYS A 69 14.86 -22.93 11.42
N ILE A 70 14.15 -22.05 10.72
CA ILE A 70 13.89 -22.21 9.28
C ILE A 70 15.19 -22.08 8.48
N LEU A 71 16.04 -21.10 8.80
CA LEU A 71 17.34 -20.93 8.14
C LEU A 71 18.24 -22.16 8.34
N GLU A 72 18.27 -22.71 9.54
CA GLU A 72 18.97 -23.96 9.87
C GLU A 72 18.42 -25.15 9.07
N THR A 73 17.09 -25.31 9.04
CA THR A 73 16.42 -26.38 8.29
C THR A 73 16.72 -26.33 6.79
N MET A 74 16.91 -25.12 6.23
CA MET A 74 17.24 -24.89 4.82
C MET A 74 18.77 -24.96 4.53
N GLY A 75 19.61 -25.16 5.55
CA GLY A 75 21.07 -25.11 5.39
C GLY A 75 21.60 -23.70 5.07
N TRP A 76 20.86 -22.65 5.42
CA TRP A 76 21.18 -21.25 5.11
C TRP A 76 21.67 -20.46 6.33
N LEU A 77 22.06 -21.12 7.41
CA LEU A 77 22.56 -20.45 8.61
C LEU A 77 23.84 -19.65 8.32
N ASN A 78 24.79 -20.23 7.58
CA ASN A 78 26.03 -19.56 7.17
C ASN A 78 25.75 -18.36 6.26
N LYS A 79 24.80 -18.52 5.32
CA LYS A 79 24.36 -17.43 4.43
C LYS A 79 23.73 -16.27 5.20
N HIS A 80 22.98 -16.57 6.26
CA HIS A 80 22.48 -15.54 7.17
C HIS A 80 23.62 -14.81 7.87
N GLN A 81 24.63 -15.54 8.35
CA GLN A 81 25.81 -14.96 9.00
C GLN A 81 26.59 -14.04 8.06
N GLU A 82 26.80 -14.45 6.80
CA GLU A 82 27.40 -13.60 5.77
C GLU A 82 26.61 -12.29 5.57
N LEU A 83 25.27 -12.37 5.56
CA LEU A 83 24.43 -11.16 5.49
C LEU A 83 24.57 -10.28 6.74
N VAL A 84 24.71 -10.87 7.93
CA VAL A 84 24.93 -10.13 9.18
C VAL A 84 26.29 -9.42 9.16
N GLU A 85 27.34 -10.07 8.67
CA GLU A 85 28.68 -9.46 8.47
C GLU A 85 28.64 -8.29 7.47
N LYS A 86 27.76 -8.37 6.46
CA LYS A 86 27.48 -7.25 5.53
C LYS A 86 26.58 -6.16 6.13
N GLY A 87 26.25 -6.22 7.42
CA GLY A 87 25.47 -5.21 8.15
C GLY A 87 23.95 -5.46 8.18
N PHE A 88 23.45 -6.57 7.60
CA PHE A 88 22.03 -6.91 7.63
C PHE A 88 21.68 -7.71 8.89
N ALA A 89 21.56 -7.06 10.05
CA ALA A 89 21.33 -7.74 11.34
C ALA A 89 19.91 -8.34 11.53
N GLN A 90 18.97 -8.11 10.60
CA GLN A 90 17.56 -8.47 10.81
C GLN A 90 17.23 -9.86 10.25
N VAL A 91 17.27 -10.88 11.12
CA VAL A 91 16.99 -12.31 10.79
C VAL A 91 15.80 -12.50 9.85
N LYS A 92 14.63 -11.94 10.19
CA LYS A 92 13.40 -12.10 9.39
C LYS A 92 13.51 -11.49 7.99
N LYS A 93 14.23 -10.38 7.84
CA LYS A 93 14.46 -9.77 6.52
C LYS A 93 15.42 -10.61 5.69
N ASN A 94 16.48 -11.10 6.31
CA ASN A 94 17.46 -11.96 5.66
C ASN A 94 16.81 -13.26 5.17
N LEU A 95 16.05 -13.94 6.02
CA LEU A 95 15.28 -15.13 5.64
C LEU A 95 14.36 -14.84 4.44
N LYS A 96 13.63 -13.73 4.45
CA LYS A 96 12.74 -13.37 3.34
C LYS A 96 13.49 -13.04 2.05
N ALA A 97 14.68 -12.44 2.13
CA ALA A 97 15.53 -12.19 0.98
C ALA A 97 16.02 -13.51 0.39
N LEU A 98 16.58 -14.39 1.23
CA LEU A 98 17.09 -15.71 0.84
C LEU A 98 15.99 -16.58 0.23
N LEU A 99 14.79 -16.64 0.81
CA LEU A 99 13.65 -17.36 0.23
C LEU A 99 13.27 -16.86 -1.18
N ARG A 100 13.49 -15.57 -1.46
CA ARG A 100 13.16 -14.97 -2.77
C ARG A 100 14.28 -15.06 -3.79
N THR A 101 15.46 -15.49 -3.38
CA THR A 101 16.63 -15.65 -4.23
C THR A 101 17.15 -17.08 -4.18
N GLU A 102 16.36 -18.00 -3.62
CA GLU A 102 16.69 -19.42 -3.48
C GLU A 102 18.03 -19.66 -2.77
N GLY A 103 18.33 -18.79 -1.80
CA GLY A 103 19.57 -18.83 -1.03
C GLY A 103 20.78 -18.23 -1.76
N ASP A 104 20.62 -17.51 -2.86
CA ASP A 104 21.70 -16.71 -3.47
C ASP A 104 21.97 -15.48 -2.60
N VAL A 105 23.19 -15.41 -2.03
CA VAL A 105 23.61 -14.33 -1.12
C VAL A 105 23.83 -13.03 -1.86
N ALA A 106 24.44 -13.05 -3.05
CA ALA A 106 24.70 -11.85 -3.84
C ALA A 106 23.39 -11.15 -4.23
N LYS A 107 22.42 -11.92 -4.76
CA LYS A 107 21.08 -11.39 -5.07
C LYS A 107 20.31 -10.94 -3.83
N SER A 108 20.55 -11.59 -2.68
CA SER A 108 19.94 -11.18 -1.40
C SER A 108 20.46 -9.84 -0.93
N ILE A 109 21.79 -9.63 -1.01
CA ILE A 109 22.44 -8.36 -0.69
C ILE A 109 21.88 -7.26 -1.60
N GLU A 110 21.84 -7.50 -2.92
CA GLU A 110 21.28 -6.54 -3.88
C GLU A 110 19.84 -6.16 -3.51
N LYS A 111 18.98 -7.14 -3.21
CA LYS A 111 17.59 -6.89 -2.78
C LYS A 111 17.48 -6.16 -1.43
N LEU A 112 18.34 -6.46 -0.47
CA LEU A 112 18.32 -5.83 0.86
C LEU A 112 18.88 -4.39 0.81
N SER A 113 19.88 -4.15 -0.04
CA SER A 113 20.47 -2.84 -0.33
C SER A 113 19.52 -1.96 -1.15
N ASN A 114 18.73 -2.56 -2.05
CA ASN A 114 17.68 -1.88 -2.82
C ASN A 114 16.46 -1.55 -1.93
N LYS A 115 16.70 -0.81 -0.85
CA LYS A 115 15.69 -0.08 -0.12
C LYS A 115 15.24 1.03 -1.05
N LYS A 116 14.14 0.81 -1.78
CA LYS A 116 13.57 1.80 -2.71
C LYS A 116 13.33 3.14 -2.01
N GLU A 117 14.35 3.98 -1.96
CA GLU A 117 14.21 5.42 -1.91
C GLU A 117 13.67 5.85 -3.26
N VAL A 118 12.38 5.62 -3.46
CA VAL A 118 11.60 6.56 -4.25
C VAL A 118 11.26 7.73 -3.31
N GLN A 119 12.32 8.33 -2.76
CA GLN A 119 12.31 9.69 -2.27
C GLN A 119 12.86 10.49 -3.43
N THR A 120 11.94 10.96 -4.27
CA THR A 120 12.28 12.00 -5.22
C THR A 120 12.33 13.29 -4.41
N ASP A 121 13.54 13.68 -3.99
CA ASP A 121 13.78 15.03 -3.44
C ASP A 121 13.62 16.12 -4.52
N GLN A 122 13.56 15.69 -5.79
CA GLN A 122 13.22 16.54 -6.91
C GLN A 122 11.76 17.04 -6.83
N PRO A 123 11.51 18.30 -7.26
CA PRO A 123 10.16 18.82 -7.48
C PRO A 123 9.33 17.91 -8.37
N ILE A 124 8.03 17.81 -8.07
CA ILE A 124 7.09 16.95 -8.79
C ILE A 124 7.01 17.35 -10.27
N GLU A 125 6.98 18.65 -10.56
CA GLU A 125 6.89 19.17 -11.92
C GLU A 125 8.08 18.71 -12.77
N GLN A 126 9.30 18.75 -12.22
CA GLN A 126 10.51 18.32 -12.91
C GLN A 126 10.48 16.84 -13.26
N ILE A 127 9.98 15.98 -12.37
CA ILE A 127 9.90 14.53 -12.62
C ILE A 127 8.87 14.22 -13.71
N VAL A 128 7.72 14.90 -13.66
CA VAL A 128 6.65 14.72 -14.65
C VAL A 128 7.11 15.17 -16.03
N GLU A 129 7.87 16.27 -16.10
CA GLU A 129 8.42 16.79 -17.35
C GLU A 129 9.56 15.91 -17.90
N GLN A 130 10.53 15.53 -17.06
CA GLN A 130 11.66 14.67 -17.45
C GLN A 130 11.22 13.33 -18.04
N HIS A 131 10.15 12.75 -17.51
CA HIS A 131 9.64 11.45 -17.97
C HIS A 131 8.49 11.56 -18.98
N GLY A 132 8.10 12.78 -19.39
CA GLY A 132 7.03 12.97 -20.37
C GLY A 132 5.65 12.52 -19.90
N PHE A 133 5.39 12.51 -18.59
CA PHE A 133 4.13 12.01 -18.01
C PHE A 133 3.05 13.09 -17.85
N LYS A 134 3.21 14.26 -18.47
CA LYS A 134 2.34 15.42 -18.28
C LYS A 134 0.87 15.11 -18.54
N VAL A 135 0.57 14.44 -19.66
CA VAL A 135 -0.80 14.08 -20.04
C VAL A 135 -1.44 13.12 -19.03
N GLN A 136 -0.68 12.13 -18.56
CA GLN A 136 -1.15 11.13 -17.62
C GLN A 136 -1.29 11.68 -16.20
N TYR A 137 -0.42 12.62 -15.82
CA TYR A 137 -0.50 13.34 -14.55
C TYR A 137 -1.78 14.18 -14.47
N GLU A 138 -2.04 15.01 -15.49
CA GLU A 138 -3.27 15.82 -15.57
C GLU A 138 -4.53 14.95 -15.60
N LYS A 139 -4.52 13.86 -16.38
CA LYS A 139 -5.67 12.94 -16.45
C LYS A 139 -5.96 12.27 -15.10
N LEU A 140 -4.95 12.01 -14.27
CA LEU A 140 -5.16 11.50 -12.91
C LEU A 140 -5.67 12.59 -11.96
N LYS A 141 -5.26 13.85 -12.13
CA LYS A 141 -5.81 15.00 -11.42
C LYS A 141 -7.28 15.23 -11.74
N GLU A 142 -7.65 15.19 -13.01
CA GLU A 142 -9.04 15.28 -13.48
C GLU A 142 -9.93 14.18 -12.89
N MET A 143 -9.38 12.98 -12.68
CA MET A 143 -10.08 11.87 -12.00
C MET A 143 -10.23 12.05 -10.48
N GLY A 144 -9.78 13.18 -9.92
CA GLY A 144 -9.88 13.50 -8.49
C GLY A 144 -8.81 12.83 -7.62
N TYR A 145 -7.64 12.51 -8.19
CA TYR A 145 -6.50 12.06 -7.40
C TYR A 145 -5.59 13.26 -7.04
N ASP A 146 -5.63 13.69 -5.78
CA ASP A 146 -4.94 14.92 -5.37
C ASP A 146 -3.54 14.68 -4.77
N ASN A 147 -3.15 13.43 -4.56
CA ASN A 147 -1.87 13.10 -3.91
C ASN A 147 -0.75 13.00 -4.95
N ASP A 148 -0.11 14.13 -5.23
CA ASP A 148 0.92 14.29 -6.27
C ASP A 148 2.06 13.29 -6.13
N LYS A 149 2.61 13.16 -4.93
CA LYS A 149 3.70 12.21 -4.64
C LYS A 149 3.29 10.77 -4.95
N ARG A 150 2.03 10.41 -4.69
CA ARG A 150 1.49 9.09 -5.00
C ARG A 150 1.28 8.92 -6.50
N ILE A 151 0.78 9.94 -7.20
CA ILE A 151 0.60 9.92 -8.65
C ILE A 151 1.94 9.72 -9.35
N VAL A 152 2.93 10.57 -9.07
CA VAL A 152 4.28 10.48 -9.66
C VAL A 152 4.93 9.13 -9.39
N ARG A 153 4.84 8.62 -8.16
CA ARG A 153 5.38 7.29 -7.82
C ARG A 153 4.73 6.18 -8.63
N LEU A 154 3.44 6.28 -8.91
CA LEU A 154 2.73 5.28 -9.72
C LEU A 154 3.06 5.44 -11.21
N LEU A 155 3.18 6.67 -11.71
CA LEU A 155 3.64 6.97 -13.06
C LEU A 155 5.03 6.39 -13.31
N LEU A 156 6.00 6.65 -12.43
CA LEU A 156 7.34 6.07 -12.50
C LEU A 156 7.30 4.54 -12.42
N LYS A 157 6.49 3.98 -11.52
CA LYS A 157 6.40 2.53 -11.31
C LYS A 157 5.84 1.79 -12.52
N PHE A 158 4.89 2.39 -13.23
CA PHE A 158 4.18 1.78 -14.35
C PHE A 158 4.54 2.44 -15.69
N ASN A 159 5.64 3.18 -15.73
CA ASN A 159 6.17 3.88 -16.90
C ASN A 159 5.09 4.70 -17.66
N GLY A 160 4.26 5.43 -16.92
CA GLY A 160 3.19 6.26 -17.50
C GLY A 160 1.95 5.49 -17.95
N ASN A 161 1.86 4.16 -17.79
CA ASN A 161 0.65 3.42 -18.19
C ASN A 161 -0.51 3.65 -17.20
N LEU A 162 -1.58 4.29 -17.67
CA LEU A 162 -2.74 4.66 -16.85
C LEU A 162 -3.56 3.46 -16.34
N GLU A 163 -3.72 2.40 -17.13
CA GLU A 163 -4.54 1.24 -16.73
C GLU A 163 -4.08 0.58 -15.41
N PRO A 164 -2.80 0.13 -15.28
CA PRO A 164 -2.33 -0.48 -14.04
C PRO A 164 -2.24 0.53 -12.89
N ILE A 165 -2.07 1.83 -13.20
CA ILE A 165 -2.10 2.88 -12.19
C ILE A 165 -3.50 3.02 -11.59
N ILE A 166 -4.52 3.13 -12.45
CA ILE A 166 -5.93 3.22 -12.04
C ILE A 166 -6.30 1.96 -11.27
N ASP A 167 -6.00 0.77 -11.79
CA ASP A 167 -6.27 -0.49 -11.07
C ASP A 167 -5.60 -0.52 -9.68
N LYS A 168 -4.37 -0.02 -9.58
CA LYS A 168 -3.66 0.09 -8.30
C LYS A 168 -4.26 1.13 -7.36
N LEU A 169 -4.76 2.24 -7.88
CA LEU A 169 -5.45 3.28 -7.11
C LEU A 169 -6.80 2.78 -6.58
N LEU A 170 -7.51 1.99 -7.38
CA LEU A 170 -8.80 1.39 -7.05
C LEU A 170 -8.68 0.22 -6.06
N SER A 171 -7.62 -0.60 -6.14
CA SER A 171 -7.37 -1.71 -5.20
C SER A 171 -6.76 -1.24 -3.86
N GLY A 172 -6.01 -0.13 -3.86
CA GLY A 172 -5.36 0.40 -2.66
C GLY A 172 -6.31 0.99 -1.59
N ARG A 173 -7.61 1.14 -1.88
CA ARG A 173 -8.62 1.53 -0.88
C ARG A 173 -9.13 0.35 -0.05
N GLU A 174 -9.02 -0.88 -0.54
CA GLU A 174 -9.57 -2.08 0.14
C GLU A 174 -8.67 -2.55 1.31
N GLY A 175 -7.36 -2.30 1.25
CA GLY A 175 -6.42 -2.73 2.31
C GLY A 175 -6.33 -1.84 3.56
N ARG A 176 -7.06 -0.72 3.63
CA ARG A 176 -7.04 0.21 4.78
C ARG A 176 -8.24 0.08 5.72
N HIS A 177 -9.01 -1.00 5.62
CA HIS A 177 -10.22 -1.23 6.42
C HIS A 177 -10.11 -2.27 7.55
N HIS A 178 -8.91 -2.66 7.98
CA HIS A 178 -8.73 -3.54 9.14
C HIS A 178 -8.02 -2.81 10.29
N HIS A 179 -8.74 -1.90 10.93
CA HIS A 179 -8.74 -1.67 12.39
C HIS A 179 -9.80 -0.60 12.70
N CYS A 180 -11.04 -0.79 12.23
CA CYS A 180 -12.16 -0.18 12.92
C CYS A 180 -12.28 -0.95 14.23
N LYS A 181 -11.64 -0.46 15.30
CA LYS A 181 -12.02 -0.85 16.66
C LYS A 181 -13.52 -0.61 16.73
N LYS A 182 -14.31 -1.67 16.93
CA LYS A 182 -15.71 -1.57 17.34
C LYS A 182 -15.75 -0.70 18.59
N ARG A 183 -15.90 0.61 18.42
CA ARG A 183 -16.55 1.44 19.43
C ARG A 183 -18.02 1.12 19.29
N GLU A 184 -18.62 0.73 20.40
CA GLU A 184 -20.03 0.38 20.58
C GLU A 184 -20.94 1.60 20.36
N GLY A 185 -20.85 2.22 19.19
CA GLY A 185 -21.81 3.20 18.73
C GLY A 185 -23.02 2.42 18.23
N LYS A 186 -24.10 2.43 19.02
CA LYS A 186 -25.42 1.96 18.62
C LYS A 186 -25.75 2.53 17.24
N CYS A 187 -25.79 1.69 16.21
CA CYS A 187 -26.39 2.08 14.95
C CYS A 187 -27.88 2.25 15.21
N GLU A 188 -28.33 3.50 15.32
CA GLU A 188 -29.74 3.84 15.29
C GLU A 188 -30.35 3.26 14.01
N LYS A 189 -31.30 2.34 14.17
CA LYS A 189 -32.05 1.76 13.06
C LYS A 189 -32.90 2.89 12.49
N LYS A 190 -32.50 3.44 11.34
CA LYS A 190 -33.35 4.37 10.58
C LYS A 190 -34.70 3.71 10.27
N ASP A 191 -35.79 4.43 10.50
CA ASP A 191 -37.15 3.97 10.25
C ASP A 191 -37.36 3.62 8.78
N LYS A 192 -37.88 2.41 8.53
CA LYS A 192 -38.06 1.82 7.20
C LYS A 192 -39.16 2.50 6.37
N ASP A 193 -39.96 3.36 7.00
CA ASP A 193 -41.11 4.03 6.38
C ASP A 193 -40.86 5.52 6.10
N SER A 194 -39.66 6.03 6.41
CA SER A 194 -39.27 7.40 6.03
C SER A 194 -39.27 7.58 4.51
N GLN A 195 -39.72 8.75 4.04
CA GLN A 195 -39.65 9.15 2.63
C GLN A 195 -38.22 9.04 2.07
N GLU A 196 -37.20 9.35 2.87
CA GLU A 196 -35.79 9.18 2.50
C GLU A 196 -35.44 7.71 2.15
N PHE A 197 -36.05 6.75 2.85
CA PHE A 197 -35.82 5.33 2.60
C PHE A 197 -36.50 4.85 1.32
N GLN A 198 -37.66 5.43 0.96
CA GLN A 198 -38.34 5.15 -0.31
C GLN A 198 -37.56 5.74 -1.49
N GLU A 199 -37.05 6.97 -1.36
CA GLU A 199 -36.13 7.55 -2.35
C GLU A 199 -34.87 6.71 -2.51
N PHE A 200 -34.28 6.25 -1.41
CA PHE A 200 -33.12 5.36 -1.44
C PHE A 200 -33.44 4.03 -2.15
N LYS A 201 -34.63 3.45 -1.97
CA LYS A 201 -35.07 2.25 -2.70
C LYS A 201 -35.14 2.50 -4.20
N LEU A 202 -35.67 3.63 -4.63
CA LEU A 202 -35.76 4.00 -6.05
C LEU A 202 -34.36 4.22 -6.64
N LYS A 203 -33.53 5.04 -5.99
CA LYS A 203 -32.12 5.26 -6.38
C LYS A 203 -31.32 3.95 -6.43
N LYS A 204 -31.57 3.02 -5.50
CA LYS A 204 -30.96 1.68 -5.51
C LYS A 204 -31.41 0.83 -6.70
N LYS A 205 -32.69 0.91 -7.12
CA LYS A 205 -33.18 0.21 -8.32
C LYS A 205 -32.56 0.78 -9.59
N GLU A 206 -32.48 2.10 -9.70
CA GLU A 206 -31.82 2.78 -10.84
C GLU A 206 -30.34 2.45 -10.91
N PHE A 207 -29.64 2.49 -9.77
CA PHE A 207 -28.24 2.10 -9.69
C PHE A 207 -28.01 0.66 -10.15
N LYS A 208 -28.90 -0.28 -9.78
CA LYS A 208 -28.85 -1.66 -10.27
C LYS A 208 -29.01 -1.76 -11.79
N LYS A 209 -29.93 -1.00 -12.38
CA LYS A 209 -30.14 -0.96 -13.84
C LYS A 209 -28.89 -0.45 -14.56
N LYS A 210 -28.33 0.67 -14.10
CA LYS A 210 -27.10 1.27 -14.64
C LYS A 210 -25.91 0.31 -14.54
N LEU A 211 -25.82 -0.40 -13.42
CA LEU A 211 -24.77 -1.40 -13.21
C LEU A 211 -24.92 -2.61 -14.16
N GLN A 212 -26.15 -3.07 -14.39
CA GLN A 212 -26.43 -4.14 -15.35
C GLN A 212 -26.13 -3.72 -16.79
N GLN A 213 -26.41 -2.47 -17.17
CA GLN A 213 -26.07 -1.91 -18.48
C GLN A 213 -24.55 -1.91 -18.73
N LEU A 214 -23.75 -1.63 -17.70
CA LEU A 214 -22.29 -1.68 -17.77
C LEU A 214 -21.76 -3.12 -17.85
N GLU A 215 -22.35 -4.05 -17.10
CA GLU A 215 -22.03 -5.49 -17.21
C GLU A 215 -22.28 -6.01 -18.63
N GLN A 216 -23.41 -5.64 -19.25
CA GLN A 216 -23.75 -5.98 -20.64
C GLN A 216 -22.76 -5.37 -21.65
N SER A 217 -22.15 -4.24 -21.33
CA SER A 217 -21.12 -3.59 -22.15
C SER A 217 -19.72 -4.22 -22.00
N GLY A 218 -19.62 -5.32 -21.24
CA GLY A 218 -18.37 -6.05 -20.98
C GLY A 218 -17.54 -5.48 -19.84
N ILE A 219 -18.06 -4.54 -19.05
CA ILE A 219 -17.36 -3.95 -17.91
C ILE A 219 -17.67 -4.78 -16.67
N HIS A 220 -16.64 -5.38 -16.07
CA HIS A 220 -16.80 -6.21 -14.88
C HIS A 220 -17.50 -5.44 -13.74
N ARG A 221 -18.47 -6.08 -13.07
CA ARG A 221 -19.32 -5.53 -12.00
C ARG A 221 -18.60 -4.59 -11.02
N HIS A 222 -17.47 -5.05 -10.50
CA HIS A 222 -16.67 -4.28 -9.53
C HIS A 222 -16.10 -2.98 -10.12
N LYS A 223 -15.67 -2.98 -11.39
CA LYS A 223 -15.22 -1.79 -12.11
C LYS A 223 -16.41 -0.86 -12.41
N ALA A 224 -17.55 -1.42 -12.80
CA ALA A 224 -18.78 -0.66 -13.08
C ALA A 224 -19.27 0.17 -11.88
N VAL A 225 -19.31 -0.39 -10.67
CA VAL A 225 -19.66 0.33 -9.43
C VAL A 225 -18.76 1.55 -9.23
N LYS A 226 -17.45 1.39 -9.42
CA LYS A 226 -16.47 2.44 -9.19
C LYS A 226 -16.56 3.54 -10.24
N LEU A 227 -16.74 3.16 -11.50
CA LEU A 227 -16.90 4.12 -12.59
C LEU A 227 -18.20 4.92 -12.45
N LEU A 228 -19.31 4.29 -12.05
CA LEU A 228 -20.54 5.00 -11.73
C LEU A 228 -20.36 6.00 -10.58
N ALA A 229 -19.54 5.70 -9.57
CA ALA A 229 -19.27 6.63 -8.48
C ALA A 229 -18.45 7.87 -8.95
N ILE A 230 -17.55 7.70 -9.93
CA ILE A 230 -16.75 8.79 -10.48
C ILE A 230 -17.59 9.68 -11.40
N TRP A 231 -18.47 9.07 -12.20
CA TRP A 231 -19.29 9.76 -13.19
C TRP A 231 -20.68 10.15 -12.67
N ASN A 232 -20.82 10.37 -11.37
CA ASN A 232 -22.10 10.77 -10.73
C ASN A 232 -23.31 9.90 -11.12
N GLY A 233 -23.06 8.62 -11.41
CA GLY A 233 -24.07 7.66 -11.82
C GLY A 233 -24.46 7.77 -13.30
N ASP A 234 -23.70 8.42 -14.17
CA ASP A 234 -23.93 8.40 -15.62
C ASP A 234 -23.35 7.11 -16.23
N ALA A 235 -24.23 6.22 -16.69
CA ALA A 235 -23.81 4.95 -17.28
C ALA A 235 -23.32 5.12 -18.72
N ASP A 236 -23.90 6.05 -19.49
CA ASP A 236 -23.60 6.22 -20.91
C ASP A 236 -22.23 6.88 -21.09
N ALA A 237 -21.90 7.84 -20.23
CA ALA A 237 -20.56 8.43 -20.18
C ALA A 237 -19.48 7.37 -19.87
N VAL A 238 -19.77 6.44 -18.95
CA VAL A 238 -18.87 5.34 -18.62
C VAL A 238 -18.71 4.37 -19.79
N ILE A 239 -19.78 4.04 -20.52
CA ILE A 239 -19.71 3.17 -21.70
C ILE A 239 -18.91 3.83 -22.81
N LYS A 240 -19.17 5.11 -23.09
CA LYS A 240 -18.43 5.89 -24.09
C LYS A 240 -16.94 5.92 -23.76
N TRP A 241 -16.60 6.18 -22.50
CA TRP A 241 -15.22 6.14 -22.03
C TRP A 241 -14.59 4.75 -22.15
N ALA A 242 -15.30 3.70 -21.72
CA ALA A 242 -14.79 2.33 -21.78
C ALA A 242 -14.50 1.88 -23.23
N ASN A 243 -15.30 2.35 -24.20
CA ASN A 243 -15.09 2.07 -25.61
C ASN A 243 -13.93 2.89 -26.21
N GLN A 244 -13.65 4.10 -25.71
CA GLN A 244 -12.47 4.88 -26.11
C GLN A 244 -11.16 4.31 -25.55
N VAL A 245 -11.22 3.63 -24.40
CA VAL A 245 -10.04 3.10 -23.71
C VAL A 245 -9.75 1.64 -24.09
N LYS A 246 -10.68 0.93 -24.73
CA LYS A 246 -10.40 -0.41 -25.29
C LYS A 246 -9.22 -0.30 -26.28
N PRO A 247 -8.08 -0.95 -26.03
CA PRO A 247 -6.98 -0.96 -26.98
C PRO A 247 -7.43 -1.66 -28.26
N GLN A 248 -7.11 -1.10 -29.42
CA GLN A 248 -7.26 -1.68 -30.77
C GLN A 248 -6.41 -2.95 -30.99
N ASN A 249 -6.12 -3.73 -29.95
CA ASN A 249 -5.29 -4.93 -30.03
C ASN A 249 -6.13 -6.15 -30.41
N LYS A 250 -6.68 -6.19 -31.63
CA LYS A 250 -7.18 -7.43 -32.28
C LYS A 250 -7.11 -7.45 -33.82
N ALA A 251 -6.50 -6.48 -34.50
CA ALA A 251 -6.52 -6.44 -35.98
C ALA A 251 -5.21 -6.78 -36.70
N GLU A 252 -4.07 -6.98 -36.02
CA GLU A 252 -2.79 -7.26 -36.69
C GLU A 252 -2.12 -8.50 -36.12
N THR A 253 -2.61 -9.69 -36.47
CA THR A 253 -1.83 -10.93 -36.33
C THR A 253 -2.27 -12.01 -37.33
N GLN A 254 -2.56 -11.62 -38.57
CA GLN A 254 -2.74 -12.57 -39.69
C GLN A 254 -2.25 -11.94 -40.99
N THR A 255 -0.94 -11.99 -41.25
CA THR A 255 -0.31 -12.06 -42.59
C THR A 255 1.20 -11.92 -42.44
N LEU A 256 1.90 -13.01 -42.11
CA LEU A 256 3.34 -13.16 -42.40
C LEU A 256 3.78 -14.58 -42.05
N GLN A 257 3.35 -15.57 -42.84
CA GLN A 257 4.05 -16.84 -42.99
C GLN A 257 3.65 -17.43 -44.35
N GLU A 258 4.38 -17.06 -45.40
CA GLU A 258 4.77 -17.98 -46.48
C GLU A 258 5.69 -17.25 -47.47
N GLN A 259 6.99 -17.49 -47.34
CA GLN A 259 7.88 -17.53 -48.50
C GLN A 259 8.92 -18.61 -48.24
N GLN A 260 8.63 -19.79 -48.80
CA GLN A 260 9.58 -20.87 -48.99
C GLN A 260 10.68 -20.40 -49.94
N VAL A 261 11.93 -20.56 -49.51
CA VAL A 261 13.12 -20.43 -50.35
C VAL A 261 13.28 -21.73 -51.14
N PRO A 262 13.40 -21.72 -52.48
CA PRO A 262 13.68 -22.92 -53.25
C PRO A 262 15.15 -23.33 -53.09
N ALA A 263 15.35 -24.64 -53.09
CA ALA A 263 16.62 -25.33 -53.02
C ALA A 263 17.62 -24.84 -54.09
N GLN A 264 18.89 -24.72 -53.69
CA GLN A 264 20.03 -24.73 -54.59
C GLN A 264 20.66 -26.14 -54.62
N GLU A 265 21.26 -26.39 -55.78
CA GLU A 265 21.85 -27.59 -56.37
C GLU A 265 22.73 -28.48 -55.47
#